data_AF-A0A1D2U2L3-F1
#
_entry.id   AF-A0A1D2U2L3-F1
#
_cell.length_a   1.000
_cell.length_b   1.000
_cell.length_c   1.000
_cell.angle_alpha   90.00
_cell.angle_beta   90.00
_cell.angle_gamma   90.00
#
_symmetry.space_group_name_H-M   'P 1'
#
loop_
_entity.id
_entity.type
_entity.pdbx_description
1 polymer ?
#
loop_
_entity_poly.entity_id
_entity_poly.type
_entity_poly.pdbx_seq_one_letter_code
_entity_poly.pdbx_strand_id
1 'polypeptide(L)'
;MQALTAAILAAFVAYVGAWYFGAIEGNFALLLMLATLVTGLYWVAERLYFLPQRRRAAQAVQAAAEQRRGELDRMGIAKKDEENLQEAQGRMLTQPWWLDWTAGLFPVIAAVFLLRSFLFEPFKIPSGSMIPTLQVGDLILVNKYTYGLRLPVFNTRITQGHAPQRGEVMVFRYPPQPSLDYIKRVVGVPGDEVAYLNKRLTINGKEVPIKSLPEFFDADAMRYFEQRQEQLGTHTHSILVNKDVPAFVQGASNFKYRDHCTYSVEGVVCKVPQGHYFMMGDNRDNSLDSRYWGFVPEENIVGKAFFVWMNFGNLKRIGSFD
;
A
#
# COMPACT_ATOMS: atom_id res chain seq x y z
N MET A 1 -33.63 -9.14 -7.40
CA MET A 1 -32.46 -8.27 -7.15
C MET A 1 -32.04 -8.28 -5.68
N GLN A 2 -32.92 -8.02 -4.71
CA GLN A 2 -32.55 -8.02 -3.28
C GLN A 2 -31.88 -9.30 -2.78
N ALA A 3 -32.44 -10.49 -3.07
CA ALA A 3 -31.84 -11.76 -2.66
C ALA A 3 -30.47 -12.03 -3.32
N LEU A 4 -30.30 -11.64 -4.58
CA LEU A 4 -29.01 -11.74 -5.29
C LEU A 4 -27.97 -10.80 -4.68
N THR A 5 -28.34 -9.54 -4.41
CA THR A 5 -27.44 -8.58 -3.76
C THR A 5 -27.07 -9.03 -2.36
N ALA A 6 -28.03 -9.58 -1.59
CA ALA A 6 -27.76 -10.16 -0.27
C ALA A 6 -26.81 -11.35 -0.35
N ALA A 7 -26.96 -12.24 -1.33
CA ALA A 7 -26.05 -13.36 -1.55
C ALA A 7 -24.63 -12.89 -1.94
N ILE A 8 -24.52 -11.89 -2.82
CA ILE A 8 -23.22 -11.31 -3.22
C ILE A 8 -22.53 -10.64 -2.02
N LEU A 9 -23.27 -9.85 -1.24
CA LEU A 9 -22.73 -9.21 -0.04
C LEU A 9 -22.35 -10.24 1.02
N ALA A 10 -23.16 -11.28 1.22
CA ALA A 10 -22.84 -12.37 2.14
C ALA A 10 -21.58 -13.13 1.70
N ALA A 11 -21.42 -13.40 0.40
CA ALA A 11 -20.21 -14.03 -0.15
C ALA A 11 -18.98 -13.12 0.03
N PHE A 12 -19.13 -11.81 -0.20
CA PHE A 12 -18.06 -10.83 0.01
C PHE A 12 -17.65 -10.76 1.49
N VAL A 13 -18.62 -10.67 2.40
CA VAL A 13 -18.38 -10.65 3.85
C VAL A 13 -17.76 -11.97 4.32
N ALA A 14 -18.23 -13.10 3.82
CA ALA A 14 -17.65 -14.41 4.13
C ALA A 14 -16.20 -14.51 3.66
N TYR A 15 -15.88 -14.02 2.46
CA TYR A 15 -14.51 -13.98 1.95
C TYR A 15 -13.63 -13.03 2.77
N VAL A 16 -14.10 -11.82 3.09
CA VAL A 16 -13.37 -10.86 3.95
C VAL A 16 -13.13 -11.45 5.34
N GLY A 17 -14.13 -12.15 5.91
CA GLY A 17 -13.99 -12.86 7.17
C GLY A 17 -12.95 -13.98 7.08
N ALA A 18 -13.03 -14.83 6.06
CA ALA A 18 -12.07 -15.91 5.85
C ALA A 18 -10.64 -15.37 5.66
N TRP A 19 -10.48 -14.23 4.98
CA TRP A 19 -9.20 -13.53 4.87
C TRP A 19 -8.72 -12.99 6.23
N TYR A 20 -9.59 -12.31 6.98
CA TYR A 20 -9.26 -11.73 8.29
C TYR A 20 -8.84 -12.77 9.32
N PHE A 21 -9.49 -13.95 9.31
CA PHE A 21 -9.14 -15.08 10.17
C PHE A 21 -8.00 -15.95 9.61
N GLY A 22 -7.38 -15.55 8.48
CA GLY A 22 -6.23 -16.25 7.91
C GLY A 22 -6.55 -17.60 7.26
N ALA A 23 -7.83 -17.89 6.98
CA ALA A 23 -8.25 -19.10 6.28
C ALA A 23 -7.94 -19.05 4.77
N ILE A 24 -7.71 -17.85 4.21
CA ILE A 24 -7.36 -17.63 2.80
C ILE A 24 -6.22 -16.60 2.72
N GLU A 25 -5.18 -16.88 1.92
CA GLU A 25 -4.19 -15.88 1.52
C GLU A 25 -4.85 -14.84 0.61
N GLY A 26 -5.25 -13.70 1.19
CA GLY A 26 -6.00 -12.68 0.45
C GLY A 26 -5.10 -11.61 -0.13
N ASN A 27 -5.29 -11.34 -1.43
CA ASN A 27 -4.73 -10.18 -2.10
C ASN A 27 -5.70 -9.01 -1.95
N PHE A 28 -5.34 -8.01 -1.13
CA PHE A 28 -6.18 -6.83 -0.92
C PHE A 28 -6.47 -6.07 -2.23
N ALA A 29 -5.51 -6.02 -3.16
CA ALA A 29 -5.72 -5.35 -4.45
C ALA A 29 -6.78 -6.09 -5.30
N LEU A 30 -6.79 -7.43 -5.27
CA LEU A 30 -7.81 -8.25 -5.92
C LEU A 30 -9.19 -8.00 -5.30
N LEU A 31 -9.26 -7.97 -3.96
CA LEU A 31 -10.48 -7.66 -3.22
C LEU A 31 -11.07 -6.31 -3.63
N LEU A 32 -10.22 -5.28 -3.63
CA LEU A 32 -10.65 -3.93 -3.97
C LEU A 32 -11.07 -3.83 -5.45
N MET A 33 -10.34 -4.50 -6.36
CA MET A 33 -10.70 -4.57 -7.77
C MET A 33 -12.08 -5.22 -7.98
N LEU A 34 -12.34 -6.36 -7.32
CA LEU A 34 -13.64 -7.04 -7.39
C LEU A 34 -14.75 -6.16 -6.81
N ALA A 35 -14.50 -5.48 -5.69
CA ALA A 35 -15.46 -4.54 -5.11
C ALA A 35 -15.76 -3.37 -6.09
N THR A 36 -14.74 -2.79 -6.72
CA THR A 36 -14.91 -1.74 -7.74
C THR A 36 -15.70 -2.24 -8.96
N LEU A 37 -15.43 -3.46 -9.44
CA LEU A 37 -16.14 -4.05 -10.57
C LEU A 37 -17.62 -4.28 -10.24
N VAL A 38 -17.91 -4.92 -9.11
CA VAL A 38 -19.30 -5.21 -8.68
C VAL A 38 -20.07 -3.91 -8.48
N THR A 39 -19.53 -2.97 -7.69
CA THR A 39 -20.19 -1.68 -7.45
C THR A 39 -20.33 -0.84 -8.72
N GLY A 40 -19.37 -0.94 -9.64
CA GLY A 40 -19.43 -0.32 -10.96
C GLY A 40 -20.56 -0.88 -11.83
N LEU A 41 -20.77 -2.19 -11.84
CA LEU A 41 -21.89 -2.82 -12.55
C LEU A 41 -23.24 -2.34 -11.98
N TYR A 42 -23.38 -2.27 -10.65
CA TYR A 42 -24.58 -1.72 -10.02
C TYR A 42 -24.77 -0.23 -10.33
N TRP A 43 -23.69 0.55 -10.38
CA TRP A 43 -23.73 1.97 -10.74
C TRP A 43 -24.17 2.20 -12.19
N VAL A 44 -23.67 1.39 -13.12
CA VAL A 44 -24.09 1.42 -14.53
C VAL A 44 -25.57 1.01 -14.66
N ALA A 45 -25.98 -0.07 -13.99
CA ALA A 45 -27.38 -0.52 -14.00
C ALA A 45 -28.32 0.54 -13.40
N GLU A 46 -27.89 1.21 -12.33
CA GLU A 46 -28.62 2.35 -11.75
C GLU A 46 -28.78 3.48 -12.76
N ARG A 47 -27.70 3.89 -13.44
CA ARG A 47 -27.74 5.00 -14.41
C ARG A 47 -28.56 4.70 -15.66
N LEU A 48 -28.46 3.48 -16.19
CA LEU A 48 -29.04 3.13 -17.49
C LEU A 48 -30.44 2.50 -17.39
N TYR A 49 -30.75 1.80 -16.29
CA TYR A 49 -32.00 1.03 -16.18
C TYR A 49 -32.89 1.54 -15.06
N PHE A 50 -32.40 1.60 -13.82
CA PHE A 50 -33.26 1.89 -12.66
C PHE A 50 -33.62 3.38 -12.53
N LEU A 51 -32.68 4.30 -12.72
CA LEU A 51 -32.93 5.74 -12.62
C LEU A 51 -33.94 6.24 -13.69
N PRO A 52 -33.84 5.85 -14.98
CA PRO A 52 -34.86 6.20 -15.96
C PRO A 52 -36.23 5.64 -15.61
N GLN A 53 -36.31 4.40 -15.09
CA GLN A 53 -37.58 3.80 -14.67
C GLN A 53 -38.22 4.57 -13.50
N ARG A 54 -37.43 4.91 -12.46
CA ARG A 54 -37.93 5.70 -11.32
C ARG A 54 -38.39 7.09 -11.75
N ARG A 55 -37.66 7.74 -12.67
CA ARG A 55 -38.07 9.03 -13.24
C ARG A 55 -39.38 8.94 -14.03
N ARG A 56 -39.55 7.90 -14.86
CA ARG A 56 -40.80 7.66 -15.61
C ARG A 56 -41.98 7.40 -14.67
N ALA A 57 -41.77 6.60 -13.62
CA ALA A 57 -42.80 6.35 -12.61
C ALA A 57 -43.21 7.62 -11.86
N ALA A 58 -42.24 8.45 -11.44
CA ALA A 58 -42.51 9.72 -10.79
C ALA A 58 -43.25 10.71 -11.72
N GLN A 59 -42.87 10.77 -13.00
CA GLN A 59 -43.56 11.56 -14.02
C GLN A 59 -44.99 11.06 -14.29
N ALA A 60 -45.21 9.74 -14.30
CA ALA A 60 -46.54 9.16 -14.47
C ALA A 60 -47.47 9.51 -13.29
N VAL A 61 -46.96 9.50 -12.06
CA VAL A 61 -47.72 9.96 -10.88
C VAL A 61 -48.04 11.44 -10.97
N GLN A 62 -47.09 12.26 -11.44
CA GLN A 62 -47.33 13.69 -11.66
C GLN A 62 -48.43 13.92 -12.71
N ALA A 63 -48.34 13.26 -13.86
CA ALA A 63 -49.33 13.38 -14.93
C ALA A 63 -50.72 12.91 -14.49
N ALA A 64 -50.79 11.80 -13.75
CA ALA A 64 -52.06 11.29 -13.20
C ALA A 64 -52.67 12.26 -12.16
N ALA A 65 -51.84 12.95 -11.39
CA ALA A 65 -52.28 13.96 -10.45
C ALA A 65 -52.80 15.22 -11.14
N GLU A 66 -52.11 15.69 -12.17
CA GLU A 66 -52.52 16.84 -12.99
C GLU A 66 -53.87 16.56 -13.69
N GLN A 67 -54.05 15.35 -14.24
CA GLN A 67 -55.33 14.92 -14.82
C GLN A 67 -56.46 14.92 -13.79
N ARG A 68 -56.24 14.32 -12.62
CA ARG A 68 -57.23 14.26 -11.54
C ARG A 68 -57.60 15.65 -11.02
N ARG A 69 -56.63 16.56 -10.97
CA ARG A 69 -56.86 17.96 -10.61
C ARG A 69 -57.78 18.65 -11.63
N GLY A 70 -57.53 18.47 -12.92
CA GLY A 70 -58.39 19.01 -13.98
C GLY A 70 -59.82 18.46 -13.94
N GLU A 71 -60.02 17.19 -13.57
CA GLU A 71 -61.35 16.61 -13.36
C GLU A 71 -62.06 17.20 -12.13
N LEU A 72 -61.36 17.34 -11.01
CA LEU A 72 -61.90 17.92 -9.78
C LEU A 72 -62.28 19.39 -9.96
N ASP A 73 -61.47 20.16 -10.70
CA ASP A 73 -61.74 21.55 -11.05
C ASP A 73 -63.03 21.67 -11.89
N ARG A 74 -63.26 20.74 -12.83
CA ARG A 74 -64.51 20.65 -13.61
C ARG A 74 -65.74 20.34 -12.74
N MET A 75 -65.55 19.62 -11.64
CA MET A 75 -66.60 19.28 -10.68
C MET A 75 -66.78 20.36 -9.59
N GLY A 76 -65.97 21.44 -9.61
CA GLY A 76 -66.03 22.53 -8.62
C GLY A 76 -65.44 22.17 -7.25
N ILE A 77 -64.65 21.10 -7.15
CA ILE A 77 -64.09 20.61 -5.89
C ILE A 77 -62.67 21.16 -5.71
N ALA A 78 -62.53 22.19 -4.87
CA ALA A 78 -61.24 22.80 -4.56
C ALA A 78 -60.49 22.01 -3.46
N LYS A 79 -59.93 20.83 -3.79
CA LYS A 79 -59.07 20.08 -2.86
C LYS A 79 -57.63 20.04 -3.37
N LYS A 80 -56.68 20.61 -2.60
CA LYS A 80 -55.25 20.66 -2.91
C LYS A 80 -54.48 19.62 -2.08
N ASP A 81 -54.38 18.39 -2.57
CA ASP A 81 -53.54 17.34 -1.96
C ASP A 81 -52.08 17.43 -2.46
N GLU A 82 -51.49 18.65 -2.50
CA GLU A 82 -50.13 18.89 -3.05
C GLU A 82 -49.02 18.26 -2.19
N GLU A 83 -49.21 18.19 -0.88
CA GLU A 83 -48.25 17.65 0.09
C GLU A 83 -48.09 16.12 -0.05
N ASN A 84 -49.22 15.40 -0.21
CA ASN A 84 -49.23 13.95 -0.47
C ASN A 84 -48.56 13.59 -1.81
N LEU A 85 -48.58 14.51 -2.78
CA LEU A 85 -47.98 14.29 -4.08
C LEU A 85 -46.46 14.37 -4.04
N GLN A 86 -45.93 15.39 -3.37
CA GLN A 86 -44.49 15.54 -3.18
C GLN A 86 -43.92 14.36 -2.37
N GLU A 87 -44.66 13.89 -1.36
CA GLU A 87 -44.27 12.72 -0.59
C GLU A 87 -44.29 11.43 -1.43
N ALA A 88 -45.33 11.23 -2.25
CA ALA A 88 -45.42 10.08 -3.15
C ALA A 88 -44.31 10.08 -4.22
N GLN A 89 -44.01 11.24 -4.80
CA GLN A 89 -42.89 11.40 -5.75
C GLN A 89 -41.54 11.15 -5.08
N GLY A 90 -41.33 11.68 -3.88
CA GLY A 90 -40.13 11.46 -3.08
C GLY A 90 -39.89 9.98 -2.83
N ARG A 91 -40.92 9.25 -2.39
CA ARG A 91 -40.86 7.79 -2.16
C ARG A 91 -40.62 6.96 -3.43
N MET A 92 -40.93 7.49 -4.62
CA MET A 92 -40.64 6.80 -5.90
C MET A 92 -39.24 7.09 -6.42
N LEU A 93 -38.68 8.24 -6.09
CA LEU A 93 -37.33 8.63 -6.50
C LEU A 93 -36.25 8.08 -5.56
N THR A 94 -36.59 7.73 -4.32
CA THR A 94 -35.67 7.12 -3.37
C THR A 94 -35.03 5.86 -3.95
N GLN A 95 -33.70 5.79 -3.82
CA GLN A 95 -32.98 4.59 -4.20
C GLN A 95 -33.29 3.47 -3.20
N PRO A 96 -33.52 2.24 -3.67
CA PRO A 96 -33.56 1.09 -2.78
C PRO A 96 -32.24 0.96 -2.03
N TRP A 97 -32.31 0.60 -0.74
CA TRP A 97 -31.12 0.49 0.13
C TRP A 97 -29.98 -0.33 -0.49
N TRP A 98 -30.28 -1.46 -1.15
CA TRP A 98 -29.27 -2.34 -1.74
C TRP A 98 -28.54 -1.71 -2.91
N LEU A 99 -29.16 -0.74 -3.58
CA LEU A 99 -28.57 0.00 -4.70
C LEU A 99 -27.79 1.20 -4.21
N ASP A 100 -28.25 1.86 -3.15
CA ASP A 100 -27.53 2.96 -2.50
C ASP A 100 -26.19 2.48 -1.92
N TRP A 101 -26.19 1.37 -1.17
CA TRP A 101 -24.96 0.78 -0.62
C TRP A 101 -24.01 0.19 -1.68
N THR A 102 -24.48 -0.15 -2.88
CA THR A 102 -23.62 -0.69 -3.94
C THR A 102 -23.20 0.39 -4.93
N ALA A 103 -24.15 0.96 -5.67
CA ALA A 103 -23.89 2.00 -6.65
C ALA A 103 -23.42 3.32 -6.00
N GLY A 104 -23.95 3.67 -4.83
CA GLY A 104 -23.57 4.92 -4.13
C GLY A 104 -22.12 4.92 -3.65
N LEU A 105 -21.60 3.76 -3.22
CA LEU A 105 -20.20 3.63 -2.78
C LEU A 105 -19.19 3.52 -3.93
N PHE A 106 -19.64 3.27 -5.17
CA PHE A 106 -18.75 3.07 -6.31
C PHE A 106 -17.73 4.21 -6.51
N PRO A 107 -18.10 5.51 -6.52
CA PRO A 107 -17.14 6.59 -6.74
C PRO A 107 -16.02 6.62 -5.68
N VAL A 108 -16.37 6.36 -4.42
CA VAL A 108 -15.42 6.32 -3.30
C VAL A 108 -14.50 5.11 -3.44
N ILE A 109 -15.06 3.92 -3.66
CA ILE A 109 -14.28 2.69 -3.81
C ILE A 109 -13.37 2.77 -5.05
N ALA A 110 -13.86 3.31 -6.16
CA ALA A 110 -13.08 3.53 -7.37
C ALA A 110 -11.94 4.53 -7.14
N ALA A 111 -12.20 5.64 -6.44
CA ALA A 111 -11.15 6.61 -6.09
C ALA A 111 -10.06 5.98 -5.21
N VAL A 112 -10.45 5.25 -4.16
CA VAL A 112 -9.51 4.53 -3.28
C VAL A 112 -8.74 3.47 -4.07
N PHE A 113 -9.40 2.74 -4.96
CA PHE A 113 -8.77 1.74 -5.83
C PHE A 113 -7.72 2.36 -6.74
N LEU A 114 -8.05 3.44 -7.44
CA LEU A 114 -7.12 4.12 -8.33
C LEU A 114 -5.94 4.73 -7.57
N LEU A 115 -6.22 5.41 -6.46
CA LEU A 115 -5.19 6.04 -5.63
C LEU A 115 -4.23 4.98 -5.07
N ARG A 116 -4.76 3.87 -4.52
CA ARG A 116 -3.94 2.80 -3.98
C ARG A 116 -3.18 2.01 -5.05
N SER A 117 -3.81 1.78 -6.20
CA SER A 117 -3.20 1.00 -7.28
C SER A 117 -2.00 1.72 -7.90
N PHE A 118 -2.06 3.05 -8.00
CA PHE A 118 -1.11 3.80 -8.83
C PHE A 118 -0.32 4.90 -8.10
N LEU A 119 -0.86 5.50 -7.04
CA LEU A 119 -0.23 6.66 -6.38
C LEU A 119 0.41 6.26 -5.04
N PHE A 120 -0.41 5.98 -4.03
CA PHE A 120 0.04 5.84 -2.65
C PHE A 120 -0.55 4.60 -1.98
N GLU A 121 0.33 3.76 -1.45
CA GLU A 121 -0.07 2.58 -0.68
C GLU A 121 0.38 2.73 0.78
N PRO A 122 -0.55 2.63 1.75
CA PRO A 122 -0.20 2.68 3.16
C PRO A 122 0.32 1.33 3.65
N PHE A 123 1.41 1.35 4.43
CA PHE A 123 1.95 0.17 5.10
C PHE A 123 2.10 0.43 6.60
N LYS A 124 1.97 -0.63 7.41
CA LYS A 124 2.32 -0.61 8.83
C LYS A 124 3.67 -1.28 9.02
N ILE A 125 4.57 -0.68 9.78
CA ILE A 125 5.88 -1.23 10.11
C ILE A 125 5.77 -2.23 11.27
N PRO A 126 6.02 -3.53 11.05
CA PRO A 126 5.87 -4.55 12.08
C PRO A 126 7.19 -4.89 12.80
N SER A 127 8.34 -4.42 12.30
CA SER A 127 9.66 -4.83 12.79
C SER A 127 10.64 -3.66 12.92
N GLY A 128 11.64 -3.80 13.80
CA GLY A 128 12.66 -2.79 14.11
C GLY A 128 13.89 -2.77 13.19
N SER A 129 13.85 -3.46 12.04
CA SER A 129 15.02 -3.58 11.13
C SER A 129 15.45 -2.25 10.47
N MET A 130 14.56 -1.26 10.47
CA MET A 130 14.79 0.08 9.91
C MET A 130 14.97 1.15 11.00
N ILE A 131 15.15 0.76 12.27
CA ILE A 131 15.47 1.70 13.36
C ILE A 131 16.88 2.29 13.11
N PRO A 132 17.08 3.61 13.30
CA PRO A 132 16.16 4.55 13.94
C PRO A 132 15.22 5.28 12.97
N THR A 133 15.40 5.12 11.66
CA THR A 133 14.61 5.83 10.63
C THR A 133 13.13 5.48 10.71
N LEU A 134 12.79 4.19 10.76
CA LEU A 134 11.42 3.70 10.94
C LEU A 134 11.33 2.84 12.20
N GLN A 135 10.31 3.09 13.02
CA GLN A 135 10.07 2.36 14.26
C GLN A 135 8.83 1.47 14.14
N VAL A 136 8.76 0.48 15.03
CA VAL A 136 7.61 -0.42 15.13
C VAL A 136 6.35 0.41 15.39
N GLY A 137 5.31 0.13 14.61
CA GLY A 137 4.03 0.84 14.71
C GLY A 137 3.90 2.08 13.82
N ASP A 138 4.96 2.51 13.12
CA ASP A 138 4.84 3.54 12.10
C ASP A 138 3.88 3.11 10.98
N LEU A 139 3.00 4.03 10.59
CA LEU A 139 2.18 3.92 9.39
C LEU A 139 2.80 4.82 8.32
N ILE A 140 3.33 4.20 7.26
CA ILE A 140 4.05 4.88 6.19
C ILE A 140 3.23 4.97 4.91
N LEU A 141 3.53 5.96 4.09
CA LEU A 141 3.07 6.07 2.71
C LEU A 141 4.20 5.68 1.76
N VAL A 142 3.85 4.85 0.78
CA VAL A 142 4.74 4.40 -0.28
C VAL A 142 4.26 4.96 -1.61
N ASN A 143 5.14 5.67 -2.30
CA ASN A 143 4.92 6.16 -3.64
C ASN A 143 5.27 5.08 -4.67
N LYS A 144 4.25 4.60 -5.39
CA LYS A 144 4.40 3.54 -6.40
C LYS A 144 4.74 4.09 -7.79
N TYR A 145 4.47 5.38 -8.02
CA TYR A 145 4.77 6.06 -9.27
C TYR A 145 6.27 6.26 -9.49
N THR A 146 7.04 6.53 -8.42
CA THR A 146 8.47 6.85 -8.51
C THR A 146 9.25 5.81 -9.31
N TYR A 147 9.01 4.51 -9.08
CA TYR A 147 9.73 3.41 -9.73
C TYR A 147 8.98 2.79 -10.92
N GLY A 148 8.03 3.54 -11.50
CA GLY A 148 7.22 3.09 -12.62
C GLY A 148 5.91 2.43 -12.20
N LEU A 149 4.85 2.81 -12.90
CA LEU A 149 3.50 2.28 -12.67
C LEU A 149 3.46 0.81 -13.03
N ARG A 150 2.89 0.00 -12.15
CA ARG A 150 2.66 -1.43 -12.34
C ARG A 150 1.16 -1.71 -12.32
N LEU A 151 0.71 -2.66 -13.15
CA LEU A 151 -0.69 -3.07 -13.15
C LEU A 151 -1.07 -3.67 -11.79
N PRO A 152 -2.27 -3.32 -11.26
CA PRO A 152 -2.78 -3.98 -10.07
C PRO A 152 -2.92 -5.49 -10.35
N VAL A 153 -2.71 -6.30 -9.30
CA VAL A 153 -2.76 -7.77 -9.35
C VAL A 153 -1.60 -8.43 -10.13
N PHE A 154 -1.40 -8.10 -11.40
CA PHE A 154 -0.41 -8.76 -12.28
C PHE A 154 1.02 -8.23 -12.12
N ASN A 155 1.20 -7.07 -11.47
CA ASN A 155 2.49 -6.43 -11.21
C ASN A 155 3.36 -6.15 -12.45
N THR A 156 2.78 -6.20 -13.65
CA THR A 156 3.48 -5.90 -14.89
C THR A 156 3.75 -4.40 -14.99
N ARG A 157 5.00 -4.03 -15.24
CA ARG A 157 5.43 -2.64 -15.38
C ARG A 157 4.89 -2.04 -16.68
N ILE A 158 4.26 -0.88 -16.57
CA ILE A 158 3.69 -0.11 -17.69
C ILE A 158 4.59 1.06 -18.06
N THR A 159 5.18 1.74 -17.06
CA THR A 159 6.09 2.87 -17.27
C THR A 159 7.47 2.59 -16.70
N GLN A 160 8.51 3.14 -17.34
CA GLN A 160 9.89 3.00 -16.84
C GLN A 160 10.04 3.71 -15.48
N GLY A 161 9.54 4.94 -15.32
CA GLY A 161 9.74 5.69 -14.07
C GLY A 161 11.23 5.95 -13.78
N HIS A 162 11.58 6.20 -12.53
CA HIS A 162 12.96 6.42 -12.09
C HIS A 162 13.55 5.12 -11.54
N ALA A 163 14.82 4.86 -11.85
CA ALA A 163 15.53 3.76 -11.21
C ALA A 163 15.78 4.09 -9.72
N PRO A 164 15.62 3.12 -8.81
CA PRO A 164 16.00 3.28 -7.41
C PRO A 164 17.44 3.76 -7.27
N GLN A 165 17.62 4.77 -6.42
CA GLN A 165 18.90 5.41 -6.16
C GLN A 165 19.46 4.94 -4.81
N ARG A 166 20.78 5.02 -4.66
CA ARG A 166 21.43 4.71 -3.39
C ARG A 166 20.90 5.63 -2.29
N GLY A 167 20.61 5.04 -1.14
CA GLY A 167 20.09 5.73 0.02
C GLY A 167 18.58 5.84 0.07
N GLU A 168 17.83 5.52 -0.99
CA GLU A 168 16.36 5.54 -0.92
C GLU A 168 15.81 4.38 -0.08
N VAL A 169 14.67 4.60 0.59
CA VAL A 169 13.94 3.55 1.31
C VAL A 169 12.90 2.94 0.37
N MET A 170 12.99 1.63 0.15
CA MET A 170 12.17 0.93 -0.83
C MET A 170 11.43 -0.24 -0.21
N VAL A 171 10.15 -0.35 -0.57
CA VAL A 171 9.31 -1.53 -0.32
C VAL A 171 9.37 -2.45 -1.52
N PHE A 172 9.55 -3.74 -1.27
CA PHE A 172 9.65 -4.78 -2.26
C PHE A 172 9.13 -6.11 -1.72
N ARG A 173 8.71 -7.00 -2.63
CA ARG A 173 8.34 -8.38 -2.28
C ARG A 173 9.60 -9.18 -1.97
N TYR A 174 9.62 -9.81 -0.79
CA TYR A 174 10.75 -10.58 -0.30
C TYR A 174 11.08 -11.72 -1.29
N PRO A 175 12.28 -11.73 -1.92
CA PRO A 175 12.54 -12.67 -3.03
C PRO A 175 12.37 -14.16 -2.70
N PRO A 176 12.80 -14.66 -1.51
CA PRO A 176 12.56 -16.04 -1.10
C PRO A 176 11.08 -16.38 -0.83
N GLN A 177 10.25 -15.40 -0.46
CA GLN A 177 8.82 -15.59 -0.23
C GLN A 177 8.03 -14.35 -0.68
N PRO A 178 7.67 -14.23 -1.98
CA PRO A 178 7.11 -13.02 -2.56
C PRO A 178 5.72 -12.60 -2.06
N SER A 179 5.06 -13.41 -1.21
CA SER A 179 3.83 -13.04 -0.52
C SER A 179 4.07 -12.07 0.64
N LEU A 180 5.33 -11.85 1.05
CA LEU A 180 5.70 -10.91 2.11
C LEU A 180 6.34 -9.65 1.53
N ASP A 181 5.88 -8.49 1.98
CA ASP A 181 6.50 -7.20 1.66
C ASP A 181 7.56 -6.83 2.71
N TYR A 182 8.75 -6.47 2.25
CA TYR A 182 9.87 -6.01 3.05
C TYR A 182 10.19 -4.57 2.72
N ILE A 183 10.70 -3.85 3.72
CA ILE A 183 11.20 -2.49 3.59
C ILE A 183 12.65 -2.44 4.05
N LYS A 184 13.52 -1.92 3.17
CA LYS A 184 14.95 -1.75 3.42
C LYS A 184 15.48 -0.54 2.65
N ARG A 185 16.70 -0.11 2.95
CA ARG A 185 17.40 0.94 2.22
C ARG A 185 18.17 0.35 1.04
N VAL A 186 18.11 1.03 -0.10
CA VAL A 186 18.90 0.69 -1.29
C VAL A 186 20.35 1.11 -1.04
N VAL A 187 21.25 0.13 -0.94
CA VAL A 187 22.68 0.39 -0.74
C VAL A 187 23.45 0.26 -2.04
N GLY A 188 23.21 -0.82 -2.79
CA GLY A 188 23.84 -1.07 -4.09
C GLY A 188 22.82 -1.06 -5.22
N VAL A 189 23.19 -0.41 -6.32
CA VAL A 189 22.44 -0.41 -7.59
C VAL A 189 23.11 -1.32 -8.62
N PRO A 190 22.47 -1.65 -9.75
CA PRO A 190 23.05 -2.54 -10.77
C PRO A 190 24.50 -2.20 -11.15
N GLY A 191 25.39 -3.19 -11.05
CA GLY A 191 26.81 -3.04 -11.39
C GLY A 191 27.72 -2.65 -10.22
N ASP A 192 27.18 -2.27 -9.07
CA ASP A 192 27.97 -1.92 -7.90
C ASP A 192 28.68 -3.11 -7.29
N GLU A 193 29.87 -2.87 -6.75
CA GLU A 193 30.51 -3.74 -5.76
C GLU A 193 30.25 -3.16 -4.36
N VAL A 194 29.47 -3.88 -3.57
CA VAL A 194 29.13 -3.51 -2.19
C VAL A 194 29.92 -4.38 -1.24
N ALA A 195 30.78 -3.78 -0.43
CA ALA A 195 31.53 -4.44 0.62
C ALA A 195 31.05 -3.95 1.99
N TYR A 196 30.61 -4.88 2.84
CA TYR A 196 30.33 -4.62 4.25
C TYR A 196 31.28 -5.46 5.09
N LEU A 197 32.38 -4.86 5.50
CA LEU A 197 33.50 -5.51 6.19
C LEU A 197 33.77 -4.79 7.50
N ASN A 198 33.92 -5.54 8.60
CA ASN A 198 34.17 -5.02 9.94
C ASN A 198 33.20 -3.90 10.34
N LYS A 199 31.92 -4.08 9.99
CA LYS A 199 30.83 -3.12 10.22
C LYS A 199 31.04 -1.74 9.56
N ARG A 200 31.79 -1.71 8.45
CA ARG A 200 31.96 -0.55 7.58
C ARG A 200 31.50 -0.87 6.17
N LEU A 201 30.81 0.08 5.57
CA LEU A 201 30.26 -0.02 4.22
C LEU A 201 31.18 0.69 3.23
N THR A 202 31.50 0.01 2.13
CA THR A 202 32.29 0.52 1.01
C THR A 202 31.54 0.20 -0.28
N ILE A 203 31.48 1.16 -1.19
CA ILE A 203 30.81 1.01 -2.49
C ILE A 203 31.81 1.32 -3.59
N ASN A 204 32.07 0.36 -4.48
CA ASN A 204 33.05 0.46 -5.57
C ASN A 204 34.44 0.89 -5.06
N GLY A 205 34.89 0.29 -3.95
CA GLY A 205 36.16 0.60 -3.30
C GLY A 205 36.22 1.93 -2.54
N LYS A 206 35.15 2.74 -2.55
CA LYS A 206 35.08 4.01 -1.80
C LYS A 206 34.32 3.80 -0.49
N GLU A 207 34.97 4.05 0.64
CA GLU A 207 34.35 3.97 1.95
C GLU A 207 33.22 5.00 2.07
N VAL A 208 32.08 4.57 2.59
CA VAL A 208 30.94 5.44 2.86
C VAL A 208 31.26 6.31 4.07
N PRO A 209 31.20 7.66 3.97
CA PRO A 209 31.50 8.53 5.10
C PRO A 209 30.58 8.27 6.28
N ILE A 210 31.17 8.21 7.48
CA ILE A 210 30.47 7.96 8.74
C ILE A 210 30.73 9.11 9.70
N LYS A 211 29.68 9.58 10.37
CA LYS A 211 29.76 10.49 11.51
C LYS A 211 29.14 9.82 12.75
N SER A 212 29.89 9.76 13.84
CA SER A 212 29.35 9.25 15.12
C SER A 212 28.30 10.21 15.68
N LEU A 213 27.22 9.65 16.21
CA LEU A 213 26.14 10.36 16.90
C LEU A 213 26.05 9.90 18.36
N PRO A 214 25.32 10.62 19.24
CA PRO A 214 24.99 10.12 20.57
C PRO A 214 24.32 8.75 20.49
N GLU A 215 24.54 7.91 21.51
CA GLU A 215 23.96 6.57 21.54
C GLU A 215 22.43 6.61 21.47
N PHE A 216 21.86 5.67 20.73
CA PHE A 216 20.42 5.55 20.56
C PHE A 216 19.85 4.61 21.62
N PHE A 217 18.90 5.09 22.41
CA PHE A 217 18.14 4.25 23.32
C PHE A 217 16.99 3.56 22.58
N ASP A 218 17.07 2.24 22.46
CA ASP A 218 15.97 1.43 21.93
C ASP A 218 15.08 1.00 23.09
N ALA A 219 13.86 1.53 23.11
CA ALA A 219 12.88 1.26 24.17
C ALA A 219 12.34 -0.18 24.12
N ASP A 220 12.30 -0.82 22.95
CA ASP A 220 11.83 -2.19 22.82
C ASP A 220 12.90 -3.18 23.32
N ALA A 221 14.18 -2.88 23.06
CA ALA A 221 15.31 -3.68 23.51
C ALA A 221 15.85 -3.28 24.90
N MET A 222 15.34 -2.18 25.48
CA MET A 222 15.76 -1.60 26.77
C MET A 222 17.29 -1.41 26.89
N ARG A 223 17.95 -1.02 25.79
CA ARG A 223 19.41 -0.84 25.76
C ARG A 223 19.85 0.25 24.79
N TYR A 224 21.07 0.73 25.00
CA TYR A 224 21.71 1.69 24.11
C TYR A 224 22.44 0.97 22.98
N PHE A 225 22.38 1.57 21.79
CA PHE A 225 23.11 1.13 20.60
C PHE A 225 23.99 2.25 20.08
N GLU A 226 25.11 1.88 19.47
CA GLU A 226 25.96 2.86 18.79
C GLU A 226 25.20 3.40 17.57
N GLN A 227 24.92 4.70 17.57
CA GLN A 227 24.31 5.37 16.45
C GLN A 227 25.38 6.05 15.60
N ARG A 228 25.26 5.87 14.29
CA ARG A 228 26.11 6.52 13.30
C ARG A 228 25.26 7.14 12.22
N GLN A 229 25.79 8.16 11.54
CA GLN A 229 25.19 8.76 10.37
C GLN A 229 26.04 8.41 9.14
N GLU A 230 25.41 7.87 8.10
CA GLU A 230 26.03 7.50 6.84
C GLU A 230 25.47 8.33 5.68
N GLN A 231 26.31 8.60 4.68
CA GLN A 231 25.92 9.32 3.46
C GLN A 231 26.01 8.41 2.23
N LEU A 232 24.84 8.03 1.69
CA LEU A 232 24.72 7.24 0.46
C LEU A 232 24.24 8.14 -0.68
N GLY A 233 25.16 8.51 -1.57
CA GLY A 233 24.86 9.48 -2.62
C GLY A 233 24.45 10.83 -2.02
N THR A 234 23.24 11.29 -2.34
CA THR A 234 22.67 12.53 -1.79
C THR A 234 21.93 12.34 -0.47
N HIS A 235 21.68 11.10 -0.05
CA HIS A 235 20.87 10.79 1.13
C HIS A 235 21.74 10.55 2.36
N THR A 236 21.41 11.24 3.45
CA THR A 236 22.05 11.07 4.75
C THR A 236 21.07 10.41 5.68
N HIS A 237 21.47 9.33 6.35
CA HIS A 237 20.58 8.57 7.23
C HIS A 237 21.33 8.09 8.48
N SER A 238 20.57 7.80 9.53
CA SER A 238 21.12 7.20 10.75
C SER A 238 21.04 5.68 10.67
N ILE A 239 22.04 5.02 11.24
CA ILE A 239 22.12 3.57 11.37
C ILE A 239 22.45 3.21 12.81
N LEU A 240 22.06 2.00 13.21
CA LEU A 240 22.50 1.39 14.46
C LEU A 240 23.51 0.28 14.19
N VAL A 241 24.55 0.25 15.01
CA VAL A 241 25.57 -0.79 15.03
C VAL A 241 25.68 -1.34 16.45
N ASN A 242 25.63 -2.65 16.57
CA ASN A 242 25.84 -3.37 17.82
C ASN A 242 27.27 -3.92 17.84
N LYS A 243 28.14 -3.35 18.69
CA LYS A 243 29.55 -3.77 18.79
C LYS A 243 29.71 -5.20 19.32
N ASP A 244 28.73 -5.71 20.07
CA ASP A 244 28.80 -7.02 20.71
C ASP A 244 28.51 -8.18 19.74
N VAL A 245 27.99 -7.87 18.55
CA VAL A 245 27.70 -8.86 17.51
C VAL A 245 28.88 -8.95 16.54
N PRO A 246 29.38 -10.15 16.20
CA PRO A 246 30.46 -10.31 15.22
C PRO A 246 30.13 -9.71 13.84
N ALA A 247 31.16 -9.35 13.06
CA ALA A 247 30.98 -8.77 11.73
C ALA A 247 30.62 -9.81 10.65
N PHE A 248 30.94 -11.09 10.86
CA PHE A 248 30.65 -12.14 9.88
C PHE A 248 29.16 -12.43 9.76
N VAL A 249 28.74 -12.73 8.54
CA VAL A 249 27.33 -13.05 8.23
C VAL A 249 27.09 -14.54 8.44
N GLN A 250 26.39 -14.90 9.52
CA GLN A 250 25.98 -16.27 9.79
C GLN A 250 24.71 -16.64 9.02
N GLY A 251 24.66 -17.85 8.46
CA GLY A 251 23.41 -18.40 7.91
C GLY A 251 22.93 -17.73 6.63
N ALA A 252 23.84 -17.21 5.80
CA ALA A 252 23.48 -16.77 4.45
C ALA A 252 22.88 -17.95 3.66
N SER A 253 21.69 -17.74 3.09
CA SER A 253 20.97 -18.77 2.35
C SER A 253 21.62 -19.05 0.99
N ASN A 254 21.19 -20.13 0.34
CA ASN A 254 21.55 -20.35 -1.05
C ASN A 254 20.58 -19.59 -1.96
N PHE A 255 20.99 -18.42 -2.43
CA PHE A 255 20.18 -17.52 -3.25
C PHE A 255 20.73 -17.38 -4.68
N LYS A 256 19.90 -16.83 -5.58
CA LYS A 256 20.29 -16.59 -6.98
C LYS A 256 21.41 -15.54 -7.06
N TYR A 257 22.47 -15.83 -7.83
CA TYR A 257 23.71 -15.04 -7.90
C TYR A 257 24.54 -15.04 -6.61
N ARG A 258 24.42 -16.07 -5.77
CA ARG A 258 25.26 -16.21 -4.57
C ARG A 258 26.76 -16.24 -4.87
N ASP A 259 27.16 -16.71 -6.05
CA ASP A 259 28.52 -16.71 -6.57
C ASP A 259 29.09 -15.30 -6.81
N HIS A 260 28.22 -14.28 -6.90
CA HIS A 260 28.64 -12.87 -6.93
C HIS A 260 29.02 -12.34 -5.54
N CYS A 261 28.84 -13.13 -4.48
CA CYS A 261 29.10 -12.74 -3.10
C CYS A 261 30.21 -13.59 -2.48
N THR A 262 31.25 -12.93 -1.98
CA THR A 262 32.32 -13.54 -1.19
C THR A 262 32.08 -13.24 0.28
N TYR A 263 32.03 -14.30 1.09
CA TYR A 263 31.85 -14.22 2.53
C TYR A 263 33.19 -14.50 3.23
N SER A 264 33.56 -13.65 4.17
CA SER A 264 34.74 -13.81 5.01
C SER A 264 34.38 -13.62 6.49
N VAL A 265 35.36 -13.81 7.37
CA VAL A 265 35.21 -13.51 8.80
C VAL A 265 34.99 -12.02 9.07
N GLU A 266 35.35 -11.15 8.12
CA GLU A 266 35.15 -9.71 8.24
C GLU A 266 33.76 -9.28 7.77
N GLY A 267 33.06 -10.10 6.98
CA GLY A 267 31.73 -9.78 6.48
C GLY A 267 31.45 -10.32 5.08
N VAL A 268 30.94 -9.45 4.19
CA VAL A 268 30.53 -9.84 2.83
C VAL A 268 30.87 -8.79 1.79
N VAL A 269 31.33 -9.24 0.63
CA VAL A 269 31.52 -8.44 -0.59
C VAL A 269 30.63 -9.02 -1.68
N CYS A 270 29.76 -8.21 -2.28
CA CYS A 270 28.83 -8.65 -3.31
C CYS A 270 28.87 -7.73 -4.53
N LYS A 271 28.93 -8.31 -5.74
CA LYS A 271 28.76 -7.57 -6.99
C LYS A 271 27.31 -7.64 -7.46
N VAL A 272 26.62 -6.50 -7.47
CA VAL A 272 25.19 -6.40 -7.79
C VAL A 272 24.94 -6.73 -9.27
N PRO A 273 24.16 -7.79 -9.56
CA PRO A 273 23.79 -8.14 -10.93
C PRO A 273 22.99 -7.04 -11.62
N GLN A 274 22.95 -7.07 -12.96
CA GLN A 274 22.07 -6.17 -13.72
C GLN A 274 20.59 -6.42 -13.38
N GLY A 275 19.80 -5.35 -13.29
CA GLY A 275 18.39 -5.40 -12.92
C GLY A 275 18.11 -5.81 -11.47
N HIS A 276 19.12 -5.79 -10.59
CA HIS A 276 19.01 -6.15 -9.18
C HIS A 276 19.52 -5.05 -8.26
N TYR A 277 19.12 -5.09 -7.00
CA TYR A 277 19.47 -4.12 -5.97
C TYR A 277 19.97 -4.83 -4.71
N PHE A 278 20.96 -4.24 -4.04
CA PHE A 278 21.45 -4.71 -2.75
C PHE A 278 20.86 -3.86 -1.63
N MET A 279 20.10 -4.51 -0.75
CA MET A 279 19.26 -3.87 0.25
C MET A 279 19.82 -4.11 1.65
N MET A 280 19.86 -3.08 2.50
CA MET A 280 20.25 -3.22 3.91
C MET A 280 19.28 -2.50 4.84
N GLY A 281 19.13 -3.03 6.05
CA GLY A 281 18.41 -2.34 7.12
C GLY A 281 19.29 -1.31 7.80
N ASP A 282 18.67 -0.26 8.32
CA ASP A 282 19.36 0.78 9.09
C ASP A 282 19.80 0.24 10.47
N ASN A 283 19.07 -0.73 11.01
CA ASN A 283 19.47 -1.48 12.20
C ASN A 283 20.40 -2.65 11.79
N ARG A 284 21.70 -2.36 11.61
CA ARG A 284 22.63 -3.21 10.86
C ARG A 284 22.79 -4.61 11.42
N ASP A 285 22.70 -4.78 12.73
CA ASP A 285 22.88 -6.08 13.37
C ASP A 285 21.54 -6.75 13.76
N ASN A 286 20.41 -6.08 13.52
CA ASN A 286 19.05 -6.64 13.69
C ASN A 286 18.23 -6.55 12.40
N SER A 287 18.85 -6.86 11.26
CA SER A 287 18.22 -6.80 9.95
C SER A 287 18.58 -8.03 9.11
N LEU A 288 17.56 -8.82 8.77
CA LEU A 288 17.66 -9.88 7.77
C LEU A 288 17.47 -9.28 6.37
N ASP A 289 18.58 -8.98 5.70
CA ASP A 289 18.61 -8.25 4.43
C ASP A 289 19.52 -8.91 3.38
N SER A 290 19.93 -8.20 2.33
CA SER A 290 20.63 -8.77 1.18
C SER A 290 21.95 -9.46 1.52
N ARG A 291 22.52 -9.17 2.70
CA ARG A 291 23.68 -9.91 3.23
C ARG A 291 23.36 -11.41 3.41
N TYR A 292 22.11 -11.75 3.71
CA TYR A 292 21.69 -13.11 4.03
C TYR A 292 20.97 -13.81 2.87
N TRP A 293 20.11 -13.10 2.14
CA TRP A 293 19.25 -13.70 1.10
C TRP A 293 19.48 -13.17 -0.31
N GLY A 294 20.50 -12.31 -0.49
CA GLY A 294 20.92 -11.85 -1.81
C GLY A 294 20.15 -10.65 -2.35
N PHE A 295 20.08 -10.56 -3.67
CA PHE A 295 19.65 -9.33 -4.34
C PHE A 295 18.14 -9.29 -4.59
N VAL A 296 17.59 -8.08 -4.66
CA VAL A 296 16.19 -7.85 -5.03
C VAL A 296 16.10 -7.56 -6.53
N PRO A 297 15.39 -8.38 -7.33
CA PRO A 297 15.17 -8.07 -8.74
C PRO A 297 14.18 -6.90 -8.91
N GLU A 298 14.30 -6.17 -10.01
CA GLU A 298 13.47 -4.99 -10.31
C GLU A 298 11.95 -5.30 -10.35
N GLU A 299 11.59 -6.52 -10.73
CA GLU A 299 10.20 -7.00 -10.77
C GLU A 299 9.56 -7.13 -9.38
N ASN A 300 10.36 -7.25 -8.31
CA ASN A 300 9.87 -7.35 -6.94
C ASN A 300 9.61 -5.99 -6.30
N ILE A 301 10.00 -4.89 -6.94
CA ILE A 301 9.84 -3.54 -6.38
C ILE A 301 8.36 -3.15 -6.32
N VAL A 302 7.95 -2.63 -5.15
CA VAL A 302 6.60 -2.11 -4.92
C VAL A 302 6.57 -0.58 -5.01
N GLY A 303 7.50 0.11 -4.35
CA GLY A 303 7.56 1.57 -4.37
C GLY A 303 8.55 2.19 -3.38
N LYS A 304 8.67 3.52 -3.41
CA LYS A 304 9.52 4.31 -2.52
C LYS A 304 8.76 4.73 -1.26
N ALA A 305 9.24 4.39 -0.09
CA ALA A 305 8.70 4.90 1.17
C ALA A 305 9.26 6.31 1.43
N PHE A 306 8.39 7.28 1.75
CA PHE A 306 8.82 8.69 1.85
C PHE A 306 8.24 9.46 3.05
N PHE A 307 7.17 8.96 3.68
CA PHE A 307 6.47 9.71 4.73
C PHE A 307 5.83 8.78 5.77
N VAL A 308 6.01 9.10 7.06
CA VAL A 308 5.22 8.51 8.15
C VAL A 308 4.00 9.41 8.34
N TRP A 309 2.81 8.90 8.02
CA TRP A 309 1.58 9.69 8.13
C TRP A 309 0.91 9.56 9.49
N MET A 310 1.23 8.50 10.25
CA MET A 310 0.67 8.29 11.59
C MET A 310 1.55 7.34 12.40
N ASN A 311 1.60 7.53 13.72
CA ASN A 311 2.04 6.54 14.69
C ASN A 311 1.19 6.71 15.96
N PHE A 312 0.47 5.66 16.36
CA PHE A 312 -0.49 5.74 17.48
C PHE A 312 0.19 5.84 18.86
N GLY A 313 1.42 5.38 19.00
CA GLY A 313 2.17 5.47 20.26
C GLY A 313 2.99 6.75 20.40
N ASN A 314 3.41 7.35 19.28
CA ASN A 314 4.26 8.54 19.26
C ASN A 314 3.96 9.45 18.07
N LEU A 315 3.07 10.43 18.27
CA LEU A 315 2.67 11.40 17.24
C LEU A 315 3.83 12.25 16.71
N LYS A 316 4.94 12.40 17.45
CA LYS A 316 6.11 13.16 16.98
C LYS A 316 6.82 12.48 15.80
N ARG A 317 6.47 11.23 15.47
CA ARG A 317 7.03 10.51 14.33
C ARG A 317 6.40 10.87 12.99
N ILE A 318 5.30 11.65 12.98
CA ILE A 318 4.68 12.09 11.74
C ILE A 318 5.63 13.04 11.00
N GLY A 319 5.98 12.71 9.76
CA GLY A 319 6.92 13.50 8.97
C GLY A 319 7.61 12.71 7.86
N SER A 320 8.36 13.43 7.02
CA SER A 320 9.28 12.85 6.05
C SER A 320 10.54 12.33 6.72
N PHE A 321 11.13 11.29 6.16
CA PHE A 321 12.36 10.64 6.67
C PHE A 321 13.41 10.39 5.58
N ASP A 322 13.22 11.01 4.42
CA ASP A 322 14.16 11.02 3.28
C ASP A 322 15.32 12.02 3.50
#